data_AF-A0AAD4HF82-F1
#
_entry.id   AF-A0AAD4HF82-F1
#
_cell.length_a   1.000
_cell.length_b   1.000
_cell.length_c   1.000
_cell.angle_alpha   90.00
_cell.angle_beta   90.00
_cell.angle_gamma   90.00
#
_symmetry.space_group_name_H-M   'P 1'
#
loop_
_entity.id
_entity.type
_entity.pdbx_description
1 polymer ?
#
loop_
_entity_poly.entity_id
_entity_poly.type
_entity_poly.pdbx_seq_one_letter_code
_entity_poly.pdbx_strand_id
1 'polypeptide(L)'
;MNNVIPPTLHRRRVTLELTERLCSQKRVQDGINDLLKFSHSQDSEFQRYGRKIIALTEVARSTLTRMGVKLYLFITCSQTLLPLKSAYFKMLILIRHRKYAFPLELDDRVNRLLLPLYTHLAIRYGGVDTARTQLGIKELLVAPNAPAAGKMTCPPAAAILSVTKPNVAEAMPPPDSIAKKRARINRLGEFIKQQPTRESHARKHLVPKQYPAGDPGDNWARPLVPKEYPAANIQSGDNEEPSRSRRVFTRTNAQYFGIFCTGKRPVASARTVCID
;
A
#
# COMPACT_ATOMS: atom_id res chain seq x y z
N MET A 1 2.11 -22.48 30.29
CA MET A 1 2.31 -21.88 28.96
C MET A 1 3.20 -20.66 29.15
N ASN A 2 4.47 -20.74 28.74
CA ASN A 2 5.41 -19.63 28.91
C ASN A 2 4.99 -18.52 27.95
N ASN A 3 4.40 -17.45 28.50
CA ASN A 3 4.20 -16.19 27.81
C ASN A 3 5.59 -15.58 27.55
N VAL A 4 6.26 -16.08 26.52
CA VAL A 4 7.47 -15.46 25.97
C VAL A 4 7.02 -14.08 25.50
N ILE A 5 7.30 -13.08 26.34
CA ILE A 5 7.04 -11.68 26.06
C ILE A 5 7.51 -11.40 24.63
N PRO A 6 6.64 -10.90 23.73
CA PRO A 6 7.03 -10.66 22.35
C PRO A 6 8.27 -9.77 22.34
N PRO A 7 9.25 -10.05 21.46
CA PRO A 7 10.49 -9.30 21.44
C PRO A 7 10.14 -7.83 21.21
N THR A 8 10.45 -6.98 22.20
CA THR A 8 10.07 -5.58 22.15
C THR A 8 10.69 -4.97 20.88
N LEU A 9 9.84 -4.45 19.98
CA LEU A 9 10.27 -3.76 18.75
C LEU A 9 11.15 -2.54 19.05
N HIS A 10 11.33 -2.20 20.33
CA HIS A 10 12.29 -1.24 20.83
C HIS A 10 13.70 -1.48 20.27
N ARG A 11 14.19 -2.72 20.32
CA ARG A 11 15.57 -3.03 19.94
C ARG A 11 15.72 -2.98 18.41
N ARG A 12 16.64 -2.13 17.94
CA ARG A 12 17.00 -2.03 16.52
C ARG A 12 17.36 -3.39 15.91
N ARG A 13 18.10 -4.22 16.66
CA ARG A 13 18.47 -5.59 16.25
C ARG A 13 17.24 -6.45 15.93
N VAL A 14 16.24 -6.46 16.80
CA VAL A 14 14.97 -7.22 16.58
C VAL A 14 14.26 -6.74 15.33
N THR A 15 14.20 -5.43 15.10
CA THR A 15 13.55 -4.87 13.90
C THR A 15 14.29 -5.28 12.62
N LEU A 16 15.63 -5.29 12.65
CA LEU A 16 16.46 -5.71 11.52
C LEU A 16 16.31 -7.21 11.22
N GLU A 17 16.39 -8.07 12.23
CA GLU A 17 16.18 -9.52 12.09
C GLU A 17 14.79 -9.85 11.55
N LEU A 18 13.77 -9.12 12.01
CA LEU A 18 12.41 -9.28 11.52
C LEU A 18 12.28 -8.81 10.07
N THR A 19 12.91 -7.68 9.72
CA THR A 19 12.96 -7.18 8.34
C THR A 19 13.64 -8.19 7.41
N GLU A 20 14.78 -8.75 7.83
CA GLU A 20 15.50 -9.77 7.07
C GLU A 20 14.61 -11.00 6.79
N ARG A 21 13.90 -11.48 7.81
CA ARG A 21 12.96 -12.60 7.66
C ARG A 21 11.80 -12.26 6.73
N LEU A 22 11.24 -11.05 6.82
CA LEU A 22 10.16 -10.59 5.95
C LEU A 22 10.60 -10.34 4.50
N CYS A 23 11.88 -10.04 4.27
CA CYS A 23 12.46 -9.93 2.92
C CYS A 23 12.78 -11.30 2.30
N SER A 24 12.94 -12.34 3.12
CA SER A 24 13.29 -13.68 2.67
C SER A 24 12.07 -14.49 2.27
N GLN A 25 12.05 -15.00 1.04
CA GLN A 25 10.98 -15.87 0.54
C GLN A 25 10.75 -17.11 1.41
N LYS A 26 11.80 -17.67 2.01
CA LYS A 26 11.72 -18.88 2.83
C LYS A 26 11.21 -18.61 4.26
N ARG A 27 11.40 -17.39 4.78
CA ARG A 27 11.14 -17.04 6.18
C ARG A 27 10.06 -15.98 6.37
N VAL A 28 9.46 -15.48 5.27
CA VAL A 28 8.44 -14.43 5.33
C VAL A 28 7.23 -14.88 6.15
N GLN A 29 6.87 -16.17 6.11
CA GLN A 29 5.80 -16.73 6.94
C GLN A 29 6.10 -16.56 8.43
N ASP A 30 7.31 -16.94 8.85
CA ASP A 30 7.75 -16.83 10.24
C ASP A 30 7.79 -15.38 10.70
N GLY A 31 8.27 -14.47 9.82
CA GLY A 31 8.27 -13.04 10.10
C GLY A 31 6.85 -12.47 10.28
N ILE A 32 5.89 -12.90 9.46
CA ILE A 32 4.48 -12.48 9.61
C ILE A 32 3.88 -13.07 10.90
N ASN A 33 4.16 -14.34 11.21
CA ASN A 33 3.68 -14.98 12.44
C ASN A 33 4.25 -14.29 13.68
N ASP A 34 5.51 -13.85 13.64
CA ASP A 34 6.11 -13.06 14.72
C ASP A 34 5.46 -11.68 14.86
N LEU A 35 5.06 -11.05 13.76
CA LEU A 35 4.25 -9.83 13.82
C LEU A 35 2.85 -10.09 14.39
N LEU A 36 2.25 -11.25 14.14
CA LEU A 36 0.95 -11.62 14.70
C LEU A 36 0.98 -11.83 16.22
N LYS A 37 2.15 -12.10 16.81
CA LYS A 37 2.31 -12.17 18.28
C LYS A 37 2.01 -10.83 18.97
N PHE A 38 2.03 -9.71 18.26
CA PHE A 38 1.60 -8.40 18.78
C PHE A 38 0.09 -8.27 18.93
N SER A 39 -0.72 -9.26 18.52
CA SER A 39 -2.18 -9.26 18.72
C SER A 39 -2.60 -9.11 20.18
N HIS A 40 -1.78 -9.61 21.10
CA HIS A 40 -2.00 -9.55 22.55
C HIS A 40 -1.33 -8.35 23.22
N SER A 41 -0.65 -7.49 22.46
CA SER A 41 -0.03 -6.27 23.00
C SER A 41 -1.08 -5.21 23.35
N GLN A 42 -0.75 -4.36 24.31
CA GLN A 42 -1.58 -3.24 24.71
C GLN A 42 -1.63 -2.16 23.63
N ASP A 43 -2.71 -1.37 23.59
CA ASP A 43 -2.89 -0.27 22.63
C ASP A 43 -1.76 0.78 22.72
N SER A 44 -1.16 0.97 23.88
CA SER A 44 0.02 1.83 24.10
C SER A 44 1.24 1.40 23.28
N GLU A 45 1.41 0.08 23.05
CA GLU A 45 2.51 -0.45 22.23
C GLU A 45 2.28 -0.17 20.74
N PHE A 46 1.01 -0.15 20.29
CA PHE A 46 0.66 0.25 18.93
C PHE A 46 0.89 1.75 18.70
N GLN A 47 0.67 2.59 19.71
CA GLN A 47 1.05 4.00 19.66
C GLN A 47 2.58 4.16 19.54
N ARG A 48 3.33 3.42 20.38
CA ARG A 48 4.80 3.51 20.44
C ARG A 48 5.51 2.95 19.21
N TYR A 49 5.03 1.81 18.69
CA TYR A 49 5.67 1.08 17.60
C TYR A 49 4.89 1.09 16.29
N GLY A 50 3.78 1.83 16.20
CA GLY A 50 2.92 1.86 15.04
C GLY A 50 3.68 2.11 13.74
N ARG A 51 4.61 3.08 13.73
CA ARG A 51 5.45 3.37 12.56
C ARG A 51 6.25 2.15 12.07
N LYS A 52 6.80 1.36 13.01
CA LYS A 52 7.58 0.15 12.71
C LYS A 52 6.69 -0.99 12.25
N ILE A 53 5.57 -1.22 12.93
CA ILE A 53 4.61 -2.27 12.58
C ILE A 53 4.13 -2.05 11.14
N ILE A 54 3.69 -0.83 10.81
CA ILE A 54 3.22 -0.48 9.46
C ILE A 54 4.34 -0.65 8.41
N ALA A 55 5.55 -0.19 8.69
CA ALA A 55 6.68 -0.36 7.77
C ALA A 55 7.01 -1.85 7.52
N LEU A 56 7.01 -2.68 8.57
CA LEU A 56 7.25 -4.12 8.45
C LEU A 56 6.11 -4.81 7.67
N THR A 57 4.86 -4.40 7.87
CA THR A 57 3.73 -4.91 7.08
C THR A 57 3.82 -4.50 5.60
N GLU A 58 4.33 -3.31 5.29
CA GLU A 58 4.61 -2.86 3.92
C GLU A 58 5.76 -3.65 3.26
N VAL A 59 6.80 -4.01 4.04
CA VAL A 59 7.86 -4.93 3.57
C VAL A 59 7.27 -6.29 3.25
N ALA A 60 6.47 -6.87 4.16
CA ALA A 60 5.80 -8.15 3.94
C ALA A 60 4.94 -8.14 2.66
N ARG A 61 4.15 -7.07 2.46
CA ARG A 61 3.37 -6.85 1.23
C ARG A 61 4.24 -6.89 -0.01
N SER A 62 5.35 -6.16 0.00
CA SER A 62 6.25 -6.05 -1.15
C SER A 62 6.89 -7.39 -1.47
N THR A 63 7.32 -8.15 -0.46
CA THR A 63 7.86 -9.51 -0.63
C THR A 63 6.82 -10.46 -1.22
N LEU A 64 5.61 -10.49 -0.67
CA LEU A 64 4.54 -11.36 -1.18
C LEU A 64 4.16 -11.01 -2.62
N THR A 65 4.12 -9.72 -2.96
CA THR A 65 3.86 -9.26 -4.34
C THR A 65 4.98 -9.71 -5.29
N ARG A 66 6.25 -9.62 -4.87
CA ARG A 66 7.41 -10.15 -5.62
C ARG A 66 7.35 -11.65 -5.83
N MET A 67 6.78 -12.39 -4.89
CA MET A 67 6.54 -13.84 -5.01
C MET A 67 5.34 -14.17 -5.91
N GLY A 68 4.70 -13.18 -6.55
CA GLY A 68 3.53 -13.39 -7.40
C GLY A 68 2.21 -13.55 -6.63
N VAL A 69 2.19 -13.31 -5.32
CA VAL A 69 0.96 -13.38 -4.52
C VAL A 69 0.12 -12.13 -4.80
N LYS A 70 -1.03 -12.33 -5.43
CA LYS A 70 -2.04 -11.28 -5.61
C LYS A 70 -2.82 -11.07 -4.30
N LEU A 71 -2.56 -9.94 -3.64
CA LEU A 71 -3.07 -9.61 -2.29
C LEU A 71 -4.49 -9.05 -2.28
N TYR A 72 -5.40 -9.58 -3.10
CA TYR A 72 -6.81 -9.21 -3.07
C TYR A 72 -7.65 -10.38 -2.54
N LEU A 73 -8.71 -10.09 -1.78
CA LEU A 73 -9.59 -11.11 -1.20
C LEU A 73 -10.22 -12.03 -2.24
N PHE A 74 -10.60 -11.49 -3.40
CA PHE A 74 -11.34 -12.23 -4.43
C PHE A 74 -10.47 -13.09 -5.35
N ILE A 75 -9.16 -12.94 -5.29
CA ILE A 75 -8.25 -13.63 -6.20
C ILE A 75 -7.85 -14.97 -5.56
N THR A 76 -8.08 -16.06 -6.28
CA THR A 76 -7.60 -17.39 -5.89
C THR A 76 -6.07 -17.41 -5.83
N CYS A 77 -5.52 -18.16 -4.88
CA CYS A 77 -4.08 -18.30 -4.69
C CYS A 77 -3.70 -19.77 -4.83
N SER A 78 -2.49 -20.04 -5.35
CA SER A 78 -1.96 -21.40 -5.39
C SER A 78 -1.88 -21.98 -3.97
N GLN A 79 -2.13 -23.29 -3.83
CA GLN A 79 -2.15 -23.98 -2.55
C GLN A 79 -0.83 -23.83 -1.76
N THR A 80 0.29 -23.70 -2.47
CA THR A 80 1.62 -23.50 -1.87
C THR A 80 1.81 -22.10 -1.26
N LEU A 81 1.12 -21.09 -1.80
CA LEU A 81 1.22 -19.69 -1.36
C LEU A 81 0.03 -19.25 -0.49
N LEU A 82 -0.99 -20.10 -0.38
CA LEU A 82 -2.18 -19.86 0.42
C LEU A 82 -1.87 -19.59 1.90
N PRO A 83 -0.94 -20.32 2.58
CA PRO A 83 -0.62 -20.04 3.98
C PRO A 83 -0.03 -18.63 4.18
N LEU A 84 0.82 -18.18 3.24
CA LEU A 84 1.41 -16.85 3.25
C LEU A 84 0.36 -15.77 3.10
N LYS A 85 -0.56 -15.97 2.14
CA LYS A 85 -1.68 -15.05 1.92
C LYS A 85 -2.58 -15.01 3.16
N SER A 86 -2.96 -16.15 3.72
CA SER A 86 -3.78 -16.23 4.94
C SER A 86 -3.11 -15.47 6.11
N ALA A 87 -1.84 -15.73 6.39
CA ALA A 87 -1.10 -15.06 7.47
C ALA A 87 -1.06 -13.53 7.27
N TYR A 88 -0.81 -13.07 6.05
CA TYR A 88 -0.82 -11.64 5.73
C TYR A 88 -2.20 -10.99 5.96
N PHE A 89 -3.28 -11.67 5.53
CA PHE A 89 -4.63 -11.16 5.73
C PHE A 89 -5.04 -11.14 7.22
N LYS A 90 -4.62 -12.13 8.01
CA LYS A 90 -4.78 -12.10 9.48
C LYS A 90 -4.09 -10.87 10.09
N MET A 91 -2.89 -10.54 9.62
CA MET A 91 -2.16 -9.35 10.07
C MET A 91 -2.87 -8.05 9.69
N LEU A 92 -3.44 -7.96 8.48
CA LEU A 92 -4.25 -6.80 8.10
C LEU A 92 -5.51 -6.65 8.97
N ILE A 93 -6.16 -7.77 9.32
CA ILE A 93 -7.35 -7.74 10.19
C ILE A 93 -6.98 -7.27 11.61
N LEU A 94 -5.83 -7.70 12.14
CA LEU A 94 -5.30 -7.19 13.40
C LEU A 94 -5.12 -5.66 13.36
N ILE A 95 -4.50 -5.13 12.30
CA ILE A 95 -4.32 -3.69 12.11
C ILE A 95 -5.67 -2.98 12.02
N ARG A 96 -6.66 -3.56 11.32
CA ARG A 96 -8.02 -3.01 11.24
C ARG A 96 -8.68 -2.92 12.61
N HIS A 97 -8.62 -3.98 13.40
CA HIS A 97 -9.25 -4.02 14.74
C HIS A 97 -8.61 -3.01 15.70
N ARG A 98 -7.29 -2.82 15.59
CA ARG A 98 -6.52 -1.87 16.41
C ARG A 98 -6.30 -0.52 15.75
N LYS A 99 -7.07 -0.18 14.70
CA LYS A 99 -6.84 1.03 13.90
C LYS A 99 -6.77 2.30 14.76
N TYR A 100 -7.65 2.41 15.76
CA TYR A 100 -7.71 3.55 16.66
C TYR A 100 -6.50 3.68 17.60
N ALA A 101 -5.71 2.61 17.78
CA ALA A 101 -4.51 2.60 18.62
C ALA A 101 -3.24 3.05 17.87
N PHE A 102 -3.32 3.33 16.57
CA PHE A 102 -2.20 3.91 15.83
C PHE A 102 -2.18 5.43 15.94
N PRO A 103 -0.99 6.07 15.84
CA PRO A 103 -0.90 7.53 15.73
C PRO A 103 -1.67 8.06 14.51
N LEU A 104 -2.36 9.19 14.66
CA LEU A 104 -3.18 9.81 13.60
C LEU A 104 -2.40 10.09 12.30
N GLU A 105 -1.11 10.41 12.43
CA GLU A 105 -0.18 10.62 11.32
C GLU A 105 -0.06 9.42 10.37
N LEU A 106 -0.41 8.22 10.85
CA LEU A 106 -0.37 6.98 10.09
C LEU A 106 -1.71 6.61 9.46
N ASP A 107 -2.80 7.35 9.70
CA ASP A 107 -4.14 6.94 9.26
C ASP A 107 -4.21 6.71 7.75
N ASP A 108 -3.63 7.63 6.95
CA ASP A 108 -3.55 7.48 5.49
C ASP A 108 -2.75 6.26 5.03
N ARG A 109 -1.67 5.92 5.76
CA ARG A 109 -0.88 4.72 5.46
C ARG A 109 -1.65 3.46 5.84
N VAL A 110 -2.30 3.46 7.01
CA VAL A 110 -3.16 2.36 7.47
C VAL A 110 -4.32 2.14 6.50
N ASN A 111 -5.04 3.19 6.09
CA ASN A 111 -6.15 3.09 5.15
C ASN A 111 -5.72 2.49 3.80
N ARG A 112 -4.59 2.94 3.24
CA ARG A 112 -4.00 2.34 2.04
C ARG A 112 -3.55 0.90 2.26
N LEU A 113 -3.10 0.57 3.47
CA LEU A 113 -2.71 -0.79 3.83
C LEU A 113 -3.94 -1.71 3.91
N LEU A 114 -5.07 -1.22 4.41
CA LEU A 114 -6.30 -1.98 4.57
C LEU A 114 -7.16 -2.05 3.30
N LEU A 115 -6.83 -1.29 2.25
CA LEU A 115 -7.55 -1.29 0.98
C LEU A 115 -7.88 -2.70 0.45
N PRO A 116 -6.96 -3.70 0.48
CA PRO A 116 -7.27 -5.03 -0.02
C PRO A 116 -8.29 -5.82 0.82
N LEU A 117 -8.58 -5.38 2.05
CA LEU A 117 -9.69 -5.91 2.85
C LEU A 117 -11.04 -5.31 2.47
N TYR A 118 -11.06 -4.04 2.04
CA TYR A 118 -12.29 -3.30 1.70
C TYR A 118 -12.78 -3.56 0.28
N THR A 119 -11.97 -4.18 -0.58
CA THR A 119 -12.46 -4.62 -1.90
C THR A 119 -13.46 -5.77 -1.71
N HIS A 120 -14.75 -5.42 -1.64
CA HIS A 120 -15.88 -6.34 -1.44
C HIS A 120 -16.29 -7.11 -2.71
N LEU A 121 -15.45 -7.13 -3.74
CA LEU A 121 -15.68 -8.02 -4.87
C LEU A 121 -15.67 -9.44 -4.31
N ALA A 122 -16.82 -10.12 -4.36
CA ALA A 122 -16.96 -11.49 -3.92
C ALA A 122 -17.46 -12.27 -5.13
N ILE A 123 -16.56 -13.05 -5.75
CA ILE A 123 -16.95 -13.95 -6.82
C ILE A 123 -17.56 -15.17 -6.15
N ARG A 124 -18.89 -15.18 -6.03
CA ARG A 124 -19.64 -16.29 -5.45
C ARG A 124 -19.82 -17.37 -6.50
N TYR A 125 -19.01 -18.42 -6.44
CA TYR A 125 -19.28 -19.66 -7.17
C TYR A 125 -20.12 -20.57 -6.26
N GLY A 126 -21.35 -20.89 -6.67
CA GLY A 126 -22.23 -21.79 -5.91
C GLY A 126 -22.76 -21.24 -4.58
N GLY A 127 -22.85 -19.93 -4.41
CA GLY A 127 -23.42 -19.30 -3.20
C GLY A 127 -22.52 -19.28 -1.96
N VAL A 128 -21.33 -19.87 -2.01
CA VAL A 128 -20.37 -19.91 -0.89
C VAL A 128 -19.21 -18.95 -1.14
N ASP A 129 -18.89 -18.10 -0.15
CA ASP A 129 -17.69 -17.25 -0.15
C ASP A 129 -16.42 -18.13 0.03
N THR A 130 -15.99 -18.80 -1.04
CA THR A 130 -14.87 -19.75 -1.04
C THR A 130 -13.56 -19.09 -0.63
N ALA A 131 -13.25 -17.90 -1.15
CA ALA A 131 -11.98 -17.23 -0.89
C ALA A 131 -11.78 -16.81 0.58
N ARG A 132 -12.83 -16.28 1.24
CA ARG A 132 -12.76 -15.90 2.67
C ARG A 132 -12.67 -17.12 3.59
N THR A 133 -13.34 -18.20 3.19
CA THR A 133 -13.33 -19.47 3.93
C THR A 133 -11.97 -20.14 3.81
N GLN A 134 -11.38 -20.22 2.61
CA GLN A 134 -10.03 -20.73 2.36
C GLN A 134 -8.94 -19.96 3.12
N LEU A 135 -9.10 -18.65 3.25
CA LEU A 135 -8.16 -17.82 4.01
C LEU A 135 -8.33 -17.96 5.53
N GLY A 136 -9.40 -18.60 6.02
CA GLY A 136 -9.68 -18.74 7.46
C GLY A 136 -9.95 -17.40 8.16
N ILE A 137 -10.50 -16.42 7.42
CA ILE A 137 -10.73 -15.05 7.90
C ILE A 137 -12.22 -14.70 8.01
N LYS A 138 -13.11 -15.63 7.64
CA LYS A 138 -14.56 -15.41 7.62
C LYS A 138 -15.08 -14.96 8.99
N GLU A 139 -14.62 -15.61 10.06
CA GLU A 139 -15.00 -15.30 11.44
C GLU A 139 -14.37 -13.99 11.93
N LEU A 140 -13.14 -13.68 11.50
CA LEU A 140 -12.39 -12.50 11.95
C LEU A 140 -12.89 -11.18 11.35
N LEU A 141 -13.67 -11.25 10.26
CA LEU A 141 -14.28 -10.08 9.61
C LEU A 141 -15.65 -9.74 10.20
N VAL A 142 -16.25 -10.63 10.99
CA VAL A 142 -17.48 -10.33 11.72
C VAL A 142 -17.12 -9.32 12.80
N ALA A 143 -17.73 -8.13 12.75
CA ALA A 143 -17.52 -7.12 13.77
C ALA A 143 -17.93 -7.71 15.14
N PRO A 144 -17.09 -7.59 16.18
CA PRO A 144 -17.40 -8.13 17.51
C PRO A 144 -18.68 -7.56 18.14
N ASN A 145 -19.24 -6.49 17.57
CA ASN A 145 -20.42 -5.78 18.10
C ASN A 145 -21.66 -5.89 17.20
N ALA A 146 -21.72 -6.82 16.25
CA ALA A 146 -23.00 -7.13 15.63
C ALA A 146 -23.79 -8.02 16.60
N PRO A 147 -24.86 -7.53 17.27
CA PRO A 147 -25.69 -8.40 18.08
C PRO A 147 -26.19 -9.52 17.17
N ALA A 148 -26.00 -10.76 17.60
CA ALA A 148 -26.56 -11.93 16.95
C ALA A 148 -28.07 -11.72 16.84
N ALA A 149 -28.54 -11.27 15.67
CA ALA A 149 -29.95 -11.19 15.34
C ALA A 149 -30.52 -12.60 15.58
N GLY A 150 -31.49 -12.65 16.48
CA GLY A 150 -31.90 -13.86 17.17
C GLY A 150 -32.38 -14.97 16.25
N LYS A 151 -32.10 -16.20 16.67
CA LYS A 151 -33.03 -17.31 16.42
C LYS A 151 -34.25 -17.08 17.31
N MET A 152 -35.15 -16.21 16.86
CA MET A 152 -36.46 -16.06 17.48
C MET A 152 -37.33 -17.19 16.94
N THR A 153 -37.41 -18.27 17.71
CA THR A 153 -38.40 -19.33 17.52
C THR A 153 -39.78 -18.71 17.65
N CYS A 154 -40.54 -18.67 16.56
CA CYS A 154 -41.95 -18.29 16.60
C CYS A 154 -42.76 -19.45 17.21
N PRO A 155 -43.64 -19.22 18.20
CA PRO A 155 -44.71 -20.17 18.53
C PRO A 155 -45.86 -20.04 17.49
N PRO A 156 -46.62 -21.12 17.23
CA PRO A 156 -47.76 -21.08 16.33
C PRO A 156 -49.05 -20.68 17.05
N ALA A 157 -50.01 -20.13 16.28
CA ALA A 157 -51.42 -19.79 16.59
C ALA A 157 -51.66 -18.29 16.85
N ALA A 158 -52.68 -17.62 16.30
CA ALA A 158 -53.63 -17.88 15.23
C ALA A 158 -54.21 -16.50 14.81
N ALA A 159 -54.64 -16.39 13.55
CA ALA A 159 -55.58 -15.44 12.95
C ALA A 159 -55.71 -14.00 13.51
N ILE A 160 -55.49 -12.99 12.64
CA ILE A 160 -56.52 -12.02 12.19
C ILE A 160 -56.00 -11.27 10.95
N LEU A 161 -56.73 -11.46 9.84
CA LEU A 161 -57.01 -10.58 8.70
C LEU A 161 -56.18 -9.29 8.52
N SER A 162 -55.44 -9.20 7.41
CA SER A 162 -55.83 -8.38 6.24
C SER A 162 -54.72 -8.38 5.17
N VAL A 163 -55.12 -8.84 3.99
CA VAL A 163 -54.32 -8.86 2.77
C VAL A 163 -54.33 -7.47 2.17
N THR A 164 -53.17 -6.84 2.04
CA THR A 164 -52.95 -5.79 1.05
C THR A 164 -51.63 -6.07 0.33
N LYS A 165 -51.76 -6.59 -0.90
CA LYS A 165 -50.66 -6.76 -1.86
C LYS A 165 -50.00 -5.40 -2.13
N PRO A 166 -48.67 -5.27 -2.05
CA PRO A 166 -48.00 -4.12 -2.66
C PRO A 166 -48.02 -4.31 -4.17
N ASN A 167 -48.70 -3.39 -4.85
CA ASN A 167 -48.78 -3.30 -6.30
C ASN A 167 -47.41 -2.86 -6.86
N VAL A 168 -46.76 -3.71 -7.65
CA VAL A 168 -45.40 -3.50 -8.21
C VAL A 168 -45.42 -2.60 -9.46
N ALA A 169 -46.53 -1.93 -9.76
CA ALA A 169 -46.68 -1.09 -10.93
C ALA A 169 -46.31 0.39 -10.73
N GLU A 170 -45.88 0.81 -9.53
CA GLU A 170 -45.77 2.23 -9.17
C GLU A 170 -44.37 2.62 -8.65
N ALA A 171 -43.32 2.31 -9.42
CA ALA A 171 -41.95 2.72 -9.06
C ALA A 171 -41.09 3.14 -10.28
N MET A 172 -41.70 3.72 -11.31
CA MET A 172 -40.98 4.50 -12.32
C MET A 172 -41.18 5.99 -12.00
N PRO A 173 -40.15 6.72 -11.52
CA PRO A 173 -40.27 8.15 -11.38
C PRO A 173 -40.45 8.80 -12.76
N PRO A 174 -41.33 9.80 -12.90
CA PRO A 174 -41.59 10.45 -14.18
C PRO A 174 -40.31 11.08 -14.76
N PRO A 175 -40.15 11.05 -16.11
CA PRO A 175 -38.93 11.46 -16.82
C PRO A 175 -38.51 12.91 -16.54
N ASP A 176 -39.38 13.74 -16.00
CA ASP A 176 -39.11 15.16 -15.72
C ASP A 176 -38.29 15.42 -14.43
N SER A 177 -38.11 14.40 -13.57
CA SER A 177 -37.31 14.53 -12.35
C SER A 177 -35.79 14.57 -12.60
N ILE A 178 -35.34 14.16 -13.79
CA ILE A 178 -33.91 14.08 -14.16
C ILE A 178 -33.35 15.46 -14.52
N ALA A 179 -34.19 16.36 -15.07
CA ALA A 179 -33.77 17.71 -15.46
C ALA A 179 -33.37 18.58 -14.25
N LYS A 180 -34.11 18.48 -13.14
CA LYS A 180 -33.81 19.25 -11.90
C LYS A 180 -32.48 18.84 -11.26
N LYS A 181 -32.04 17.59 -11.43
CA LYS A 181 -30.75 17.11 -10.87
C LYS A 181 -29.54 17.64 -11.65
N ARG A 182 -29.65 17.84 -12.97
CA ARG A 182 -28.57 18.44 -13.79
C ARG A 182 -28.34 19.92 -13.47
N ALA A 183 -29.39 20.69 -13.17
CA ALA A 183 -29.26 22.10 -12.79
C ALA A 183 -28.45 22.30 -11.49
N ARG A 184 -28.56 21.37 -10.53
CA ARG A 184 -27.82 21.44 -9.26
C ARG A 184 -26.33 21.11 -9.42
N ILE A 185 -25.97 20.24 -10.37
CA ILE A 185 -24.58 19.89 -10.67
C ILE A 185 -23.87 21.05 -11.38
N ASN A 186 -24.56 21.74 -12.30
CA ASN A 186 -23.98 22.89 -13.00
C ASN A 186 -23.70 24.07 -12.05
N ARG A 187 -24.53 24.31 -11.03
CA ARG A 187 -24.26 25.34 -9.99
C ARG A 187 -23.01 25.04 -9.14
N LEU A 188 -22.64 23.77 -8.96
CA LEU A 188 -21.43 23.42 -8.20
C LEU A 188 -20.15 23.65 -9.01
N GLY A 189 -20.22 23.50 -10.34
CA GLY A 189 -19.11 23.79 -11.25
C GLY A 189 -18.72 25.27 -11.32
N GLU A 190 -19.68 26.17 -11.13
CA GLU A 190 -19.42 27.62 -11.13
C GLU A 190 -18.76 28.11 -9.84
N PHE A 191 -19.08 27.50 -8.69
CA PHE A 191 -18.40 27.80 -7.41
C PHE A 191 -16.90 27.45 -7.43
N ILE A 192 -16.51 26.42 -8.17
CA ILE A 192 -15.10 26.04 -8.33
C ILE A 192 -14.33 27.05 -9.18
N LYS A 193 -14.99 27.73 -10.13
CA LYS A 193 -14.37 28.75 -10.98
C LYS A 193 -14.20 30.11 -10.29
N GLN A 194 -14.92 30.36 -9.21
CA GLN A 194 -14.84 31.61 -8.45
C GLN A 194 -13.82 31.58 -7.31
N GLN A 195 -13.11 30.46 -7.07
CA GLN A 195 -11.95 30.55 -6.19
C GLN A 195 -10.84 31.33 -6.91
N PRO A 196 -10.41 32.49 -6.39
CA PRO A 196 -9.22 33.15 -6.90
C PRO A 196 -8.08 32.13 -6.80
N THR A 197 -7.42 31.89 -7.93
CA THR A 197 -6.19 31.12 -8.03
C THR A 197 -5.20 31.73 -7.04
N ARG A 198 -5.21 31.21 -5.82
CA ARG A 198 -4.26 31.56 -4.78
C ARG A 198 -2.91 31.17 -5.34
N GLU A 199 -2.16 32.21 -5.65
CA GLU A 199 -0.88 32.17 -6.32
C GLU A 199 -0.09 30.98 -5.82
N SER A 200 0.18 30.07 -6.74
CA SER A 200 1.15 29.00 -6.58
C SER A 200 2.46 29.66 -6.18
N HIS A 201 2.73 29.72 -4.87
CA HIS A 201 4.03 30.06 -4.35
C HIS A 201 5.03 29.18 -5.08
N ALA A 202 5.83 29.84 -5.91
CA ALA A 202 6.90 29.28 -6.67
C ALA A 202 7.67 28.31 -5.78
N ARG A 203 7.54 27.02 -6.06
CA ARG A 203 8.50 26.03 -5.58
C ARG A 203 9.82 26.45 -6.20
N LYS A 204 10.60 27.20 -5.43
CA LYS A 204 12.01 27.47 -5.71
C LYS A 204 12.65 26.10 -5.83
N HIS A 205 12.86 25.69 -7.08
CA HIS A 205 13.72 24.58 -7.43
C HIS A 205 15.07 24.90 -6.80
N LEU A 206 15.38 24.22 -5.69
CA LEU A 206 16.73 24.19 -5.17
C LEU A 206 17.55 23.39 -6.18
N VAL A 207 18.14 24.12 -7.13
CA VAL A 207 19.21 23.64 -7.98
C VAL A 207 20.28 23.06 -7.04
N PRO A 208 20.76 21.83 -7.26
CA PRO A 208 21.92 21.33 -6.55
C PRO A 208 23.05 22.32 -6.74
N LYS A 209 23.56 22.89 -5.64
CA LYS A 209 24.74 23.75 -5.65
C LYS A 209 25.82 23.04 -6.44
N GLN A 210 26.09 23.54 -7.64
CA GLN A 210 27.35 23.29 -8.32
C GLN A 210 28.43 23.77 -7.36
N TYR A 211 29.31 22.86 -6.98
CA TYR A 211 30.52 23.21 -6.25
C TYR A 211 31.27 24.25 -7.07
N PRO A 212 31.76 25.36 -6.47
CA PRO A 212 32.61 26.28 -7.18
C PRO A 212 33.82 25.50 -7.70
N ALA A 213 34.06 25.62 -9.01
CA ALA A 213 35.31 25.17 -9.61
C ALA A 213 36.43 25.93 -8.88
N GLY A 214 37.28 25.17 -8.17
CA GLY A 214 38.44 25.71 -7.50
C GLY A 214 39.34 26.42 -8.50
N ASP A 215 39.86 27.56 -8.08
CA ASP A 215 40.83 28.38 -8.78
C ASP A 215 42.08 27.53 -9.10
N PRO A 216 42.65 27.57 -10.33
CA PRO A 216 43.84 26.77 -10.69
C PRO A 216 45.13 27.18 -9.96
N GLY A 217 45.07 28.16 -9.05
CA GLY A 217 46.24 28.76 -8.39
C GLY A 217 46.63 28.16 -7.05
N ASP A 218 45.81 27.30 -6.43
CA ASP A 218 46.10 26.80 -5.09
C ASP A 218 47.02 25.56 -5.11
N ASN A 219 48.24 25.82 -4.67
CA ASN A 219 49.38 24.93 -4.54
C ASN A 219 49.13 23.86 -3.45
N TRP A 220 48.45 22.76 -3.79
CA TRP A 220 48.24 21.60 -2.90
C TRP A 220 49.39 20.59 -2.96
N ALA A 221 50.58 21.02 -2.58
CA ALA A 221 51.66 20.08 -2.23
C ALA A 221 51.40 19.49 -0.84
N ARG A 222 50.47 18.53 -0.73
CA ARG A 222 50.36 17.57 0.39
C ARG A 222 49.42 16.41 0.01
N PRO A 223 49.95 15.24 -0.36
CA PRO A 223 49.15 14.04 -0.49
C PRO A 223 48.63 13.62 0.89
N LEU A 224 47.33 13.70 1.11
CA LEU A 224 46.68 13.04 2.25
C LEU A 224 46.61 11.55 1.96
N VAL A 225 47.69 10.85 2.31
CA VAL A 225 47.76 9.39 2.38
C VAL A 225 46.77 8.90 3.44
N PRO A 226 45.83 7.99 3.12
CA PRO A 226 45.02 7.33 4.13
C PRO A 226 45.89 6.46 5.03
N LYS A 227 45.81 6.72 6.35
CA LYS A 227 46.45 5.93 7.42
C LYS A 227 46.15 4.44 7.24
N GLU A 228 47.23 3.66 7.25
CA GLU A 228 47.26 2.20 7.21
C GLU A 228 46.34 1.57 8.26
N TYR A 229 45.56 0.58 7.84
CA TYR A 229 44.96 -0.41 8.73
C TYR A 229 45.98 -1.54 8.95
N PRO A 230 46.16 -2.03 10.19
CA PRO A 230 47.03 -3.18 10.42
C PRO A 230 46.42 -4.44 9.79
N ALA A 231 47.11 -4.97 8.78
CA ALA A 231 46.77 -6.23 8.14
C ALA A 231 47.07 -7.39 9.10
N ALA A 232 46.05 -8.21 9.37
CA ALA A 232 46.22 -9.50 10.00
C ALA A 232 47.00 -10.43 9.06
N ASN A 233 48.06 -11.02 9.59
CA ASN A 233 48.95 -11.96 8.94
C ASN A 233 48.18 -13.28 8.66
N ILE A 234 47.84 -13.57 7.39
CA ILE A 234 47.28 -14.86 6.97
C ILE A 234 48.32 -15.52 6.06
N GLN A 235 48.82 -16.66 6.52
CA GLN A 235 49.81 -17.47 5.85
C GLN A 235 49.30 -18.03 4.51
N SER A 236 50.25 -18.10 3.58
CA SER A 236 50.22 -18.70 2.26
C SER A 236 49.46 -20.03 2.18
N GLY A 237 48.59 -20.13 1.17
CA GLY A 237 48.06 -21.38 0.65
C GLY A 237 47.78 -21.17 -0.82
N ASP A 238 48.73 -21.58 -1.65
CA ASP A 238 48.68 -21.50 -3.11
C ASP A 238 47.47 -22.22 -3.66
N ASN A 239 46.63 -21.53 -4.45
CA ASN A 239 45.80 -22.13 -5.49
C ASN A 239 45.42 -21.06 -6.52
N GLU A 240 45.84 -21.31 -7.75
CA GLU A 240 45.51 -20.57 -8.98
C GLU A 240 44.00 -20.54 -9.23
N GLU A 241 43.40 -19.38 -9.54
CA GLU A 241 42.23 -19.27 -10.43
C GLU A 241 41.89 -17.79 -10.78
N PRO A 242 41.17 -17.52 -11.89
CA PRO A 242 41.48 -16.41 -12.76
C PRO A 242 40.69 -15.13 -12.48
N SER A 243 41.39 -14.03 -12.73
CA SER A 243 40.93 -12.65 -12.89
C SER A 243 39.50 -12.48 -13.42
N ARG A 244 38.58 -12.11 -12.54
CA ARG A 244 37.26 -11.60 -12.94
C ARG A 244 37.32 -10.10 -13.25
N SER A 245 37.09 -9.80 -14.53
CA SER A 245 36.97 -8.47 -15.12
C SER A 245 35.89 -7.61 -14.42
N ARG A 246 36.30 -6.39 -14.09
CA ARG A 246 35.54 -5.34 -13.41
C ARG A 246 34.53 -4.73 -14.39
N ARG A 247 33.25 -5.13 -14.32
CA ARG A 247 32.19 -4.51 -15.13
C ARG A 247 31.83 -3.12 -14.60
N VAL A 248 32.15 -2.11 -15.40
CA VAL A 248 31.68 -0.73 -15.25
C VAL A 248 30.20 -0.68 -15.65
N PHE A 249 29.32 -0.32 -14.72
CA PHE A 249 27.92 -0.05 -15.02
C PHE A 249 27.78 1.39 -15.51
N THR A 250 27.57 1.56 -16.81
CA THR A 250 27.08 2.81 -17.39
C THR A 250 25.59 2.95 -17.06
N ARG A 251 25.20 4.05 -16.40
CA ARG A 251 23.80 4.40 -16.17
C ARG A 251 23.17 4.80 -17.50
N THR A 252 22.15 4.07 -17.94
CA THR A 252 21.33 4.45 -19.09
C THR A 252 20.34 5.55 -18.72
N ASN A 253 20.22 6.51 -19.63
CA ASN A 253 19.38 7.70 -19.56
C ASN A 253 17.92 7.39 -19.21
N ALA A 254 17.37 8.18 -18.29
CA ALA A 254 15.94 8.22 -18.01
C ALA A 254 15.19 8.76 -19.24
N GLN A 255 14.48 7.89 -19.96
CA GLN A 255 13.51 8.29 -20.97
C GLN A 255 12.29 8.89 -20.28
N TYR A 256 12.14 10.21 -20.40
CA TYR A 256 10.90 10.91 -20.06
C TYR A 256 9.85 10.60 -21.12
N PHE A 257 8.84 9.80 -20.76
CA PHE A 257 7.59 9.71 -21.53
C PHE A 257 6.73 10.94 -21.20
N GLY A 258 6.95 12.03 -21.93
CA GLY A 258 6.06 13.18 -21.94
C GLY A 258 4.83 12.87 -22.79
N ILE A 259 3.71 12.50 -22.16
CA ILE A 259 2.41 12.46 -22.84
C ILE A 259 1.91 13.91 -22.94
N PHE A 260 2.25 14.58 -24.03
CA PHE A 260 1.67 15.89 -24.38
C PHE A 260 0.40 15.67 -25.22
N CYS A 261 -0.75 15.54 -24.55
CA CYS A 261 -2.04 15.77 -25.18
C CYS A 261 -2.36 17.27 -25.09
N THR A 262 -1.85 18.07 -26.03
CA THR A 262 -2.42 19.41 -26.27
C THR A 262 -3.08 19.41 -27.64
N GLY A 263 -4.41 19.26 -27.63
CA GLY A 263 -5.26 19.37 -28.81
C GLY A 263 -5.37 20.81 -29.26
N LYS A 264 -4.37 21.32 -29.97
CA LYS A 264 -4.51 22.52 -30.81
C LYS A 264 -4.39 22.09 -32.27
N ARG A 265 -5.48 22.27 -33.01
CA ARG A 265 -5.50 22.08 -34.46
C ARG A 265 -4.61 23.17 -35.09
N PRO A 266 -3.72 22.84 -36.03
CA PRO A 266 -3.00 23.85 -36.79
C PRO A 266 -3.98 24.56 -37.73
N VAL A 267 -4.08 25.88 -37.60
CA VAL A 267 -4.72 26.74 -38.60
C VAL A 267 -3.71 26.90 -39.73
N ALA A 268 -4.06 26.36 -40.90
CA ALA A 268 -3.29 26.55 -42.12
C ALA A 268 -3.33 28.03 -42.52
N SER A 269 -2.20 28.72 -42.40
CA SER A 269 -2.01 30.04 -43.01
C SER A 269 -1.35 29.83 -44.37
N ALA A 270 -2.16 29.86 -45.42
CA ALA A 270 -1.67 30.02 -46.78
C ALA A 270 -0.99 31.38 -46.91
N ARG A 271 0.29 31.39 -47.28
CA ARG A 271 0.94 32.58 -47.87
C ARG A 271 1.23 32.26 -49.32
N THR A 272 0.37 32.80 -50.17
CA THR A 272 0.62 33.05 -51.58
C THR A 272 1.77 34.05 -51.68
N VAL A 273 2.85 33.67 -52.35
CA VAL A 273 3.86 34.61 -52.84
C VAL A 273 3.79 34.53 -54.36
N CYS A 274 3.28 35.61 -54.95
CA CYS A 274 3.36 35.89 -56.37
C CYS A 274 4.41 36.99 -56.55
N ILE A 275 5.39 36.72 -57.44
CA ILE A 275 5.94 37.61 -58.48
C ILE A 275 6.81 38.77 -57.93
N ASP A 276 7.97 39.15 -58.48
CA ASP A 276 8.49 39.17 -59.87
C ASP A 276 9.71 38.30 -60.15
#